data_AF-E2CSW7-F1
#
_entry.id   AF-E2CSW7-F1
#
_cell.length_a   1.000
_cell.length_b   1.000
_cell.length_c   1.000
_cell.angle_alpha   90.00
_cell.angle_beta   90.00
_cell.angle_gamma   90.00
#
_symmetry.space_group_name_H-M   'P 1'
#
loop_
_entity.id
_entity.type
_entity.pdbx_description
1 polymer ?
#
loop_
_entity_poly.entity_id
_entity_poly.type
_entity_poly.pdbx_seq_one_letter_code
_entity_poly.pdbx_strand_id
1 'polypeptide(L)'
;MAEKLAEENEVFVSEGAVASTPLTEEDCRALKSLAAYQLRYGETDEAIALLLVNRRLWPEDMDTLRLLAQALLKTGHTDAAETILDELDDLDPRAAKSDKPLLLRSVVLLRRMKMTEARKAFLQYLNRRRSKGGMHAR
;
A
#
# COMPACT_ATOMS: atom_id res chain seq x y z
N MET A 1 50.85 -41.66 -2.50
CA MET A 1 51.00 -40.70 -3.61
C MET A 1 49.59 -40.41 -4.12
N ALA A 2 48.72 -39.63 -3.49
CA ALA A 2 48.85 -38.36 -2.77
C ALA A 2 49.39 -37.23 -3.65
N GLU A 3 48.65 -36.85 -4.69
CA GLU A 3 48.68 -35.50 -5.28
C GLU A 3 47.56 -35.35 -6.32
N LYS A 4 46.41 -34.82 -5.88
CA LYS A 4 45.58 -33.97 -6.72
C LYS A 4 44.78 -33.07 -5.79
N LEU A 5 45.52 -32.15 -5.19
CA LEU A 5 44.98 -31.07 -4.38
C LEU A 5 44.27 -30.07 -5.30
N ALA A 6 43.20 -29.53 -4.74
CA ALA A 6 42.30 -28.56 -5.32
C ALA A 6 43.04 -27.36 -5.92
N GLU A 7 42.82 -27.12 -7.20
CA GLU A 7 43.07 -25.83 -7.84
C GLU A 7 41.72 -25.12 -8.00
N GLU A 8 41.65 -23.99 -7.32
CA GLU A 8 40.95 -22.78 -7.77
C GLU A 8 39.42 -22.79 -7.67
N ASN A 9 38.93 -22.99 -6.45
CA ASN A 9 37.74 -22.30 -6.00
C ASN A 9 38.14 -20.86 -5.61
N GLU A 10 38.33 -20.00 -6.61
CA GLU A 10 38.38 -18.54 -6.39
C GLU A 10 37.00 -18.09 -5.93
N VAL A 11 36.82 -18.19 -4.62
CA VAL A 11 35.80 -17.48 -3.86
C VAL A 11 36.06 -15.99 -4.07
N PHE A 12 35.42 -15.43 -5.10
CA PHE A 12 35.25 -13.99 -5.22
C PHE A 12 34.24 -13.55 -4.15
N VAL A 13 34.70 -13.54 -2.91
CA VAL A 13 34.14 -12.70 -1.86
C VAL A 13 34.57 -11.29 -2.23
N SER A 14 33.78 -10.62 -3.07
CA SER A 14 33.71 -9.17 -2.95
C SER A 14 32.94 -8.89 -1.68
N GLU A 15 33.69 -8.76 -0.58
CA GLU A 15 33.41 -7.80 0.50
C GLU A 15 33.39 -6.39 -0.11
N GLY A 16 32.43 -6.16 -1.00
CA GLY A 16 32.00 -4.83 -1.36
C GLY A 16 31.15 -4.39 -0.19
N ALA A 17 31.67 -3.46 0.60
CA ALA A 17 30.86 -2.63 1.48
C ALA A 17 29.59 -2.25 0.73
N VAL A 18 28.47 -2.90 1.06
CA VAL A 18 27.15 -2.45 0.64
C VAL A 18 26.98 -1.17 1.45
N ALA A 19 27.52 -0.08 0.91
CA ALA A 19 27.23 1.26 1.37
C ALA A 19 25.71 1.30 1.41
N SER A 20 25.18 1.29 2.64
CA SER A 20 23.75 1.29 2.90
C SER A 20 23.27 2.65 2.43
N THR A 21 23.04 2.79 1.12
CA THR A 21 22.56 4.01 0.51
C THR A 21 21.28 4.35 1.25
N PRO A 22 21.22 5.51 1.91
CA PRO A 22 20.05 5.85 2.70
C PRO A 22 18.86 5.89 1.75
N LEU A 23 17.84 5.10 2.06
CA LEU A 23 16.61 5.07 1.29
C LEU A 23 15.96 6.45 1.34
N THR A 24 15.59 6.94 0.16
CA THR A 24 15.13 8.31 -0.07
C THR A 24 13.63 8.38 -0.25
N GLU A 25 13.06 9.58 -0.17
CA GLU A 25 11.64 9.80 -0.52
C GLU A 25 11.33 9.41 -1.99
N GLU A 26 12.33 9.46 -2.87
CA GLU A 26 12.21 8.99 -4.24
C GLU A 26 12.04 7.48 -4.30
N ASP A 27 12.77 6.73 -3.47
CA ASP A 27 12.59 5.28 -3.33
C ASP A 27 11.19 4.93 -2.81
N CYS A 28 10.67 5.70 -1.84
CA CYS A 28 9.28 5.57 -1.39
C CYS A 28 8.31 5.72 -2.56
N ARG A 29 8.48 6.77 -3.37
CA ARG A 29 7.61 7.05 -4.51
C ARG A 29 7.70 5.98 -5.59
N ALA A 30 8.90 5.48 -5.87
CA ALA A 30 9.15 4.43 -6.85
C ALA A 30 8.46 3.12 -6.45
N LEU A 31 8.65 2.68 -5.20
CA LEU A 31 8.02 1.49 -4.65
C LEU A 31 6.48 1.56 -4.68
N LYS A 32 5.89 2.72 -4.33
CA LYS A 32 4.42 2.91 -4.42
C LYS A 32 3.92 2.86 -5.85
N SER A 33 4.66 3.46 -6.78
CA SER A 33 4.28 3.52 -8.18
C SER A 33 4.31 2.11 -8.81
N LEU A 34 5.33 1.33 -8.47
CA LEU A 34 5.43 -0.08 -8.88
C LEU A 34 4.30 -0.92 -8.28
N ALA A 35 4.04 -0.80 -6.97
CA ALA A 35 2.93 -1.52 -6.35
C ALA A 35 1.57 -1.14 -6.97
N ALA A 36 1.33 0.15 -7.24
CA ALA A 36 0.11 0.61 -7.90
C ALA A 36 -0.02 0.05 -9.33
N TYR A 37 1.09 -0.07 -10.06
CA TYR A 37 1.13 -0.74 -11.35
C TYR A 37 0.73 -2.22 -11.20
N GLN A 38 1.38 -2.96 -10.31
CA GLN A 38 1.10 -4.37 -10.06
C GLN A 38 -0.37 -4.63 -9.67
N LEU A 39 -0.95 -3.81 -8.78
CA LEU A 39 -2.37 -3.88 -8.41
C LEU A 39 -3.34 -3.73 -9.60
N ARG A 40 -2.93 -2.98 -10.63
CA ARG A 40 -3.72 -2.75 -11.83
C ARG A 40 -3.68 -3.95 -12.77
N TYR A 41 -2.56 -4.67 -12.82
CA TYR A 41 -2.37 -5.83 -13.70
C TYR A 41 -2.66 -7.17 -13.05
N GLY A 42 -2.99 -7.19 -11.76
CA GLY A 42 -3.48 -8.37 -11.05
C GLY A 42 -2.43 -9.08 -10.17
N GLU A 43 -1.17 -8.63 -10.24
CA GLU A 43 -0.04 -9.02 -9.38
C GLU A 43 -0.25 -8.44 -7.95
N THR A 44 -1.30 -8.91 -7.28
CA THR A 44 -1.78 -8.30 -6.05
C THR A 44 -0.90 -8.67 -4.86
N ASP A 45 -0.34 -9.88 -4.84
CA ASP A 45 0.51 -10.36 -3.75
C ASP A 45 1.89 -9.69 -3.78
N GLU A 46 2.47 -9.51 -4.97
CA GLU A 46 3.71 -8.77 -5.17
C GLU A 46 3.54 -7.30 -4.75
N ALA A 47 2.41 -6.70 -5.11
CA ALA A 47 2.10 -5.34 -4.70
C ALA A 47 2.00 -5.22 -3.17
N ILE A 48 1.37 -6.18 -2.49
CA ILE A 48 1.30 -6.21 -1.02
C ILE A 48 2.72 -6.27 -0.43
N ALA A 49 3.60 -7.12 -0.95
CA ALA A 49 4.97 -7.23 -0.47
C ALA A 49 5.72 -5.88 -0.57
N LEU A 50 5.63 -5.20 -1.72
CA LEU A 50 6.25 -3.88 -1.91
C LEU A 50 5.67 -2.82 -0.97
N LEU A 51 4.36 -2.83 -0.75
CA LEU A 51 3.67 -1.89 0.14
C LEU A 51 4.02 -2.14 1.61
N LEU A 52 4.24 -3.39 2.02
CA LEU A 52 4.70 -3.72 3.38
C LEU A 52 6.14 -3.24 3.61
N VAL A 53 7.03 -3.39 2.62
CA VAL A 53 8.38 -2.81 2.67
C VAL A 53 8.30 -1.30 2.78
N ASN A 54 7.49 -0.66 1.95
CA ASN A 54 7.31 0.79 1.96
C ASN A 54 6.78 1.28 3.32
N ARG A 55 5.75 0.63 3.87
CA ARG A 55 5.19 0.94 5.19
C ARG A 55 6.21 0.84 6.32
N ARG A 56 7.12 -0.15 6.25
CA ARG A 56 8.19 -0.29 7.27
C ARG A 56 9.19 0.86 7.23
N LEU A 57 9.45 1.39 6.04
CA LEU A 57 10.43 2.46 5.81
C LEU A 57 9.82 3.85 6.00
N TRP A 58 8.57 4.03 5.60
CA TRP A 58 7.79 5.27 5.69
C TRP A 58 6.41 4.99 6.30
N PRO A 59 6.32 4.82 7.63
CA PRO A 59 5.08 4.39 8.30
C PRO A 59 3.95 5.41 8.21
N GLU A 60 4.27 6.69 8.05
CA GLU A 60 3.31 7.79 7.93
C GLU A 60 2.88 8.03 6.46
N ASP A 61 3.37 7.24 5.50
CA ASP A 61 2.97 7.41 4.11
C ASP A 61 1.55 6.90 3.85
N MET A 62 0.64 7.87 3.81
CA MET A 62 -0.80 7.66 3.71
C MET A 62 -1.22 6.98 2.40
N ASP A 63 -0.49 7.23 1.32
CA ASP A 63 -0.75 6.60 0.03
C ASP A 63 -0.43 5.10 0.06
N THR A 64 0.63 4.70 0.77
CA THR A 64 0.99 3.30 1.01
C THR A 64 -0.10 2.60 1.79
N LEU A 65 -0.59 3.18 2.89
CA LEU A 65 -1.69 2.61 3.67
C LEU A 65 -2.95 2.46 2.82
N ARG A 66 -3.31 3.49 2.04
CA ARG A 66 -4.46 3.44 1.14
C ARG A 66 -4.33 2.36 0.06
N LEU A 67 -3.16 2.21 -0.56
CA LEU A 67 -2.90 1.18 -1.55
C LEU A 67 -2.90 -0.22 -0.92
N LEU A 68 -2.37 -0.36 0.30
CA LEU A 68 -2.35 -1.62 1.03
C LEU A 68 -3.77 -2.07 1.40
N ALA A 69 -4.62 -1.16 1.89
CA ALA A 69 -6.03 -1.45 2.14
C ALA A 69 -6.77 -1.90 0.86
N GLN A 70 -6.48 -1.26 -0.27
CA GLN A 70 -7.04 -1.66 -1.57
C GLN A 70 -6.58 -3.08 -1.98
N ALA A 71 -5.30 -3.38 -1.79
CA ALA A 71 -4.71 -4.67 -2.11
C ALA A 71 -5.30 -5.79 -1.25
N LEU A 72 -5.41 -5.57 0.07
CA LEU A 72 -6.02 -6.49 1.02
C LEU A 72 -7.50 -6.76 0.72
N LEU A 73 -8.25 -5.74 0.28
CA LEU A 73 -9.60 -5.95 -0.24
C LEU A 73 -9.60 -6.80 -1.51
N LYS A 74 -8.66 -6.62 -2.44
CA LYS A 74 -8.61 -7.45 -3.65
C LYS A 74 -8.36 -8.93 -3.34
N THR A 75 -7.54 -9.24 -2.33
CA THR A 75 -7.23 -10.62 -1.90
C THR A 75 -8.21 -11.20 -0.87
N GLY A 76 -9.18 -10.40 -0.40
CA GLY A 76 -10.23 -10.89 0.51
C GLY A 76 -9.91 -10.73 2.00
N HIS A 77 -8.73 -10.20 2.35
CA HIS A 77 -8.32 -9.88 3.72
C HIS A 77 -9.03 -8.64 4.26
N THR A 78 -10.36 -8.73 4.39
CA THR A 78 -11.25 -7.61 4.71
C THR A 78 -11.00 -7.04 6.11
N ASP A 79 -10.71 -7.88 7.09
CA ASP A 79 -10.39 -7.42 8.45
C ASP A 79 -9.08 -6.62 8.50
N ALA A 80 -8.03 -7.13 7.85
CA ALA A 80 -6.77 -6.42 7.73
C ALA A 80 -6.94 -5.08 7.01
N ALA A 81 -7.76 -5.04 5.95
CA ALA A 81 -8.07 -3.78 5.26
C ALA A 81 -8.79 -2.77 6.16
N GLU A 82 -9.66 -3.22 7.08
CA GLU A 82 -10.30 -2.34 8.06
C GLU A 82 -9.26 -1.73 9.00
N THR A 83 -8.37 -2.56 9.55
CA THR A 83 -7.28 -2.09 10.43
C THR A 83 -6.40 -1.04 9.75
N ILE A 84 -6.02 -1.26 8.49
CA ILE A 84 -5.21 -0.28 7.75
C ILE A 84 -5.97 1.05 7.53
N LEU A 85 -7.29 0.99 7.31
CA LEU A 85 -8.10 2.20 7.20
C LEU A 85 -8.27 2.91 8.55
N ASP A 86 -8.39 2.18 9.66
CA ASP A 86 -8.40 2.76 11.01
C ASP A 86 -7.07 3.49 11.29
N GLU A 87 -5.93 2.88 10.96
CA GLU A 87 -4.62 3.53 11.09
C GLU A 87 -4.49 4.79 10.22
N LEU A 88 -5.02 4.77 9.00
CA LEU A 88 -5.05 5.95 8.13
C LEU A 88 -5.90 7.08 8.73
N ASP A 89 -7.01 6.71 9.40
CA ASP A 89 -7.89 7.66 10.07
C ASP A 89 -7.21 8.30 11.30
N ASP A 90 -6.40 7.52 12.02
CA ASP A 90 -5.61 7.98 13.17
C ASP A 90 -4.47 8.92 12.77
N LEU A 91 -3.79 8.65 11.65
CA LEU A 91 -2.71 9.50 11.13
C LEU A 91 -3.22 10.85 10.61
N ASP A 92 -4.33 10.86 9.89
CA ASP A 92 -4.97 12.10 9.46
C ASP A 92 -6.49 11.94 9.31
N PRO A 93 -7.25 12.46 10.29
CA PRO A 93 -8.71 12.48 10.25
C PRO A 93 -9.30 13.26 9.05
N ARG A 94 -8.51 14.07 8.34
CA ARG A 94 -8.94 14.76 7.11
C ARG A 94 -8.80 13.88 5.87
N ALA A 95 -7.77 13.05 5.80
CA ALA A 95 -7.59 12.09 4.71
C ALA A 95 -8.52 10.89 4.81
N ALA A 96 -8.90 10.48 6.03
CA ALA A 96 -10.03 9.59 6.29
C ALA A 96 -11.28 9.96 5.48
N LYS A 97 -11.52 11.28 5.38
CA LYS A 97 -12.68 11.86 4.72
C LYS A 97 -12.45 12.07 3.22
N SER A 98 -11.28 11.75 2.68
CA SER A 98 -10.99 11.87 1.25
C SER A 98 -11.71 10.79 0.43
N ASP A 99 -11.89 11.05 -0.87
CA ASP A 99 -12.80 10.27 -1.70
C ASP A 99 -12.43 8.78 -1.77
N LYS A 100 -11.13 8.46 -1.87
CA LYS A 100 -10.67 7.07 -2.02
C LYS A 100 -10.81 6.24 -0.73
N PRO A 101 -10.34 6.68 0.45
CA PRO A 101 -10.57 5.99 1.72
C PRO A 101 -12.06 5.81 2.06
N LEU A 102 -12.92 6.81 1.83
CA LEU A 102 -14.37 6.65 2.04
C LEU A 102 -14.98 5.55 1.17
N LEU A 103 -14.55 5.45 -0.09
CA LEU A 103 -14.98 4.36 -0.97
C LEU A 103 -14.49 3.00 -0.44
N LEU A 104 -13.20 2.86 -0.09
CA LEU A 104 -12.65 1.63 0.46
C LEU A 104 -13.36 1.22 1.75
N ARG A 105 -13.64 2.18 2.65
CA ARG A 105 -14.39 1.95 3.90
C ARG A 105 -15.79 1.41 3.61
N SER A 106 -16.50 1.97 2.63
CA SER A 106 -17.82 1.47 2.25
C SER A 106 -17.78 0.02 1.77
N VAL A 107 -16.72 -0.37 1.06
CA VAL A 107 -16.51 -1.75 0.58
C VAL A 107 -16.18 -2.70 1.72
N VAL A 108 -15.31 -2.30 2.66
CA VAL A 108 -15.00 -3.06 3.88
C VAL A 108 -16.28 -3.35 4.64
N LEU A 109 -17.08 -2.31 4.93
CA LEU A 109 -18.32 -2.42 5.69
C LEU A 109 -19.35 -3.31 4.98
N LEU A 110 -19.45 -3.19 3.65
CA LEU A 110 -20.33 -4.03 2.85
C LEU A 110 -19.95 -5.51 2.94
N ARG A 111 -18.66 -5.83 2.79
CA ARG A 111 -18.16 -7.22 2.89
C ARG A 111 -18.33 -7.81 4.29
N ARG A 112 -18.34 -6.97 5.32
CA ARG A 112 -18.65 -7.33 6.70
C ARG A 112 -20.13 -7.34 7.03
N MET A 113 -21.02 -7.16 6.05
CA MET A 113 -22.48 -7.11 6.21
C MET A 113 -22.99 -5.97 7.11
N LYS A 114 -22.17 -4.95 7.38
CA LYS A 114 -22.53 -3.73 8.13
C LYS A 114 -23.26 -2.74 7.21
N MET A 115 -24.45 -3.12 6.75
CA MET A 115 -25.16 -2.46 5.64
C MET A 115 -25.49 -0.99 5.90
N THR A 116 -25.88 -0.66 7.14
CA THR A 116 -26.21 0.70 7.56
C THR A 116 -25.01 1.65 7.48
N GLU A 117 -23.87 1.19 7.97
CA GLU A 117 -22.61 1.92 7.98
C GLU A 117 -22.02 2.00 6.58
N ALA A 118 -22.08 0.91 5.80
CA ALA A 118 -21.64 0.87 4.41
C ALA A 118 -22.38 1.91 3.57
N ARG A 119 -23.72 1.98 3.71
CA ARG A 119 -24.55 2.99 3.04
C ARG A 119 -24.16 4.40 3.45
N LYS A 120 -23.98 4.64 4.75
CA LYS A 120 -23.56 5.95 5.27
C LYS A 120 -22.22 6.40 4.68
N ALA A 121 -21.21 5.52 4.71
CA ALA A 121 -19.88 5.80 4.18
C ALA A 121 -19.92 6.07 2.66
N PHE A 122 -20.68 5.28 1.91
CA PHE A 122 -20.83 5.46 0.47
C PHE A 122 -21.52 6.79 0.11
N LEU A 123 -22.56 7.18 0.85
CA LEU A 123 -23.22 8.48 0.65
C LEU A 123 -22.28 9.65 0.93
N GLN A 124 -21.42 9.54 1.96
CA GLN A 124 -20.40 10.55 2.22
C GLN A 124 -19.42 10.69 1.05
N TYR A 125 -18.98 9.57 0.47
CA TYR A 125 -18.16 9.54 -0.74
C TYR A 125 -18.84 10.25 -1.93
N LEU A 126 -20.11 9.94 -2.21
CA LEU A 126 -20.86 10.56 -3.31
C LEU A 126 -21.03 12.08 -3.12
N ASN A 127 -21.38 12.51 -1.90
CA ASN A 127 -21.55 13.93 -1.58
C ASN A 127 -20.25 14.71 -1.79
N ARG A 128 -19.10 14.15 -1.39
CA ARG A 128 -17.77 14.73 -1.61
C ARG A 128 -17.47 14.90 -3.09
N ARG A 129 -17.67 13.86 -3.91
CA ARG A 129 -17.44 13.96 -5.36
C ARG A 129 -18.34 14.99 -6.03
N ARG A 130 -19.61 15.06 -5.62
CA ARG A 130 -20.55 16.06 -6.13
C ARG A 130 -20.13 17.48 -5.77
N SER A 131 -19.70 17.70 -4.53
CA SER A 131 -19.20 19.01 -4.08
C SER A 131 -17.97 19.48 -4.86
N LYS A 132 -17.04 18.58 -5.19
CA LYS A 132 -15.86 18.92 -6.03
C LYS A 132 -16.23 19.19 -7.49
N GLY A 133 -17.15 18.39 -8.06
CA GLY A 133 -17.62 18.59 -9.44
C GLY A 133 -18.37 19.90 -9.66
N GLY A 134 -19.06 20.42 -8.64
CA GLY A 134 -19.71 21.73 -8.70
C GLY A 134 -18.78 22.93 -8.50
N MET A 135 -17.55 22.73 -8.01
CA MET A 135 -16.58 23.80 -7.74
C MET A 135 -15.85 24.26 -9.01
N HIS A 136 -15.83 23.45 -10.07
CA HIS A 136 -15.22 23.76 -11.37
C HIS A 136 -16.24 24.24 -12.43
N ALA A 137 -17.51 24.46 -12.04
CA ALA A 137 -18.61 24.81 -12.95
C ALA A 137 -19.07 26.28 -12.81
N ARG A 138 -18.17 27.21 -12.45
CA ARG A 138 -18.45 28.64 -12.34
C ARG A 138 -17.47 29.47 -13.14
#